data_AF-A0A8K1ZXC8-F1
#
_entry.id   AF-A0A8K1ZXC8-F1
#
_cell.length_a   1.000
_cell.length_b   1.000
_cell.length_c   1.000
_cell.angle_alpha   90.00
_cell.angle_beta   90.00
_cell.angle_gamma   90.00
#
_symmetry.space_group_name_H-M   'P 1'
#
loop_
_entity.id
_entity.type
_entity.pdbx_description
1 polymer ?
#
loop_
_entity_poly.entity_id
_entity_poly.type
_entity_poly.pdbx_seq_one_letter_code
_entity_poly.pdbx_strand_id
1 'polypeptide(L)' 'MQVAYQDYLIRAWQRRDRTPAAAVIHTVLTAYGLDWESTGADQDVLYDPTEDCFVVP' A
#
# COMPACT_ATOMS: atom_id res chain seq x y z
N MET A 1 -13.05 9.86 1.86
CA MET A 1 -12.87 10.72 0.68
C MET A 1 -13.06 9.88 -0.57
N GLN A 2 -13.76 10.40 -1.58
CA GLN A 2 -13.98 9.74 -2.87
C GLN A 2 -14.00 10.80 -3.97
N VAL A 3 -13.17 10.64 -4.99
CA VAL A 3 -12.99 11.60 -6.08
C VAL A 3 -12.84 10.84 -7.39
N ALA A 4 -13.57 11.24 -8.42
CA ALA A 4 -13.37 10.72 -9.77
C ALA A 4 -12.27 11.53 -10.48
N TYR A 5 -11.32 10.85 -11.12
CA TYR A 5 -10.29 11.46 -11.95
C TYR A 5 -10.19 10.70 -13.27
N GLN A 6 -10.55 11.37 -14.37
CA GLN A 6 -10.75 10.71 -15.68
C GLN A 6 -11.67 9.49 -15.52
N ASP A 7 -11.19 8.30 -15.91
CA ASP A 7 -11.93 7.04 -15.79
C ASP A 7 -11.66 6.29 -14.47
N TYR A 8 -10.97 6.91 -13.52
CA TYR A 8 -10.55 6.28 -12.27
C TYR A 8 -11.30 6.82 -11.06
N LEU A 9 -11.57 5.93 -10.11
CA LEU A 9 -12.13 6.27 -8.81
C LEU A 9 -11.04 6.27 -7.74
N ILE A 10 -10.65 7.46 -7.26
CA ILE A 10 -9.79 7.62 -6.10
C ILE A 10 -10.67 7.51 -4.86
N ARG A 11 -10.36 6.56 -3.99
CA ARG A 11 -11.11 6.28 -2.76
C ARG A 11 -10.18 6.09 -1.58
N ALA A 12 -10.74 6.10 -0.38
CA ALA A 12 -10.01 5.74 0.82
C ALA A 12 -9.36 4.34 0.71
N TRP A 13 -8.19 4.23 1.32
CA TRP A 13 -7.43 2.99 1.48
C TRP A 13 -8.26 1.95 2.24
N GLN A 14 -8.11 0.68 1.85
CA GLN A 14 -8.77 -0.45 2.53
C GLN A 14 -7.77 -1.60 2.68
N ARG A 15 -7.91 -2.42 3.73
CA ARG A 15 -7.00 -3.53 4.03
C ARG A 15 -6.74 -4.47 2.84
N ARG A 16 -7.75 -4.69 1.98
CA ARG A 16 -7.61 -5.53 0.78
C ARG A 16 -6.73 -4.94 -0.33
N ASP A 17 -6.41 -3.65 -0.25
CA ASP A 17 -5.60 -2.95 -1.24
C ASP A 17 -4.10 -3.17 -1.05
N ARG A 18 -3.69 -3.64 0.15
CA ARG A 18 -2.28 -3.85 0.52
C ARG A 18 -1.53 -4.73 -0.49
N THR A 19 -2.05 -5.94 -0.75
CA THR A 19 -1.41 -6.90 -1.66
C THR A 19 -1.30 -6.39 -3.11
N PRO A 20 -2.38 -5.90 -3.76
CA PRO A 20 -2.25 -5.38 -5.12
C PRO A 20 -1.38 -4.12 -5.19
N ALA A 21 -1.42 -3.23 -4.19
CA ALA A 21 -0.56 -2.06 -4.13
C ALA A 21 0.92 -2.43 -3.98
N ALA A 22 1.25 -3.36 -3.07
CA ALA A 22 2.61 -3.87 -2.89
C ALA A 22 3.16 -4.48 -4.18
N ALA A 23 2.34 -5.24 -4.91
CA ALA A 23 2.73 -5.81 -6.20
C ALA A 23 3.06 -4.73 -7.25
N VAL A 24 2.26 -3.67 -7.31
CA VAL A 24 2.50 -2.52 -8.22
C VAL A 24 3.79 -1.80 -7.84
N ILE A 25 3.98 -1.48 -6.56
CA ILE A 25 5.17 -0.78 -6.07
C ILE A 25 6.43 -1.61 -6.32
N HIS A 26 6.43 -2.90 -5.95
CA HIS A 26 7.54 -3.82 -6.21
C HIS A 26 7.90 -3.88 -7.70
N THR A 27 6.89 -3.94 -8.58
CA THR A 27 7.10 -3.95 -10.03
C THR A 27 7.80 -2.68 -10.51
N VAL A 28 7.39 -1.52 -10.00
CA VAL A 28 8.00 -0.23 -10.34
C VAL A 28 9.43 -0.16 -9.79
N LEU A 29 9.66 -0.46 -8.52
CA LEU A 29 11.00 -0.43 -7.92
C LEU A 29 11.98 -1.33 -8.67
N THR A 30 11.56 -2.56 -8.99
CA THR A 30 12.36 -3.50 -9.79
C THR A 30 12.69 -2.93 -11.16
N ALA A 31 11.75 -2.26 -11.83
CA ALA A 31 11.97 -1.64 -13.15
C ALA A 31 13.00 -0.50 -13.10
N TYR A 32 13.15 0.17 -11.95
CA TYR A 32 14.16 1.21 -11.72
C TYR A 32 15.44 0.69 -11.04
N GLY A 33 15.56 -0.61 -10.77
CA GLY A 33 16.71 -1.19 -10.07
C GLY A 33 16.80 -0.79 -8.60
N LEU A 34 15.67 -0.49 -7.97
CA LEU A 34 15.55 -0.18 -6.55
C LEU A 34 15.10 -1.43 -5.78
N ASP A 35 15.61 -1.59 -4.56
CA ASP A 35 15.26 -2.69 -3.69
C ASP A 35 13.92 -2.45 -2.96
N TRP A 36 13.28 -3.54 -2.54
CA TRP A 36 12.09 -3.54 -1.69
C TRP A 36 12.48 -3.64 -0.21
N GLU A 37 12.07 -2.66 0.59
CA GLU A 37 12.39 -2.52 2.01
C GLU A 37 11.15 -2.74 2.89
N SER A 38 10.78 -4.01 3.12
CA SER A 38 9.60 -4.40 3.91
C SER A 38 9.61 -3.94 5.38
N THR A 39 10.77 -3.59 5.92
CA THR A 39 10.97 -3.06 7.29
C THR A 39 11.38 -1.58 7.30
N GLY A 40 11.37 -0.94 6.13
CA GLY A 40 11.82 0.43 5.92
C GLY A 40 10.73 1.23 5.20
N ALA A 41 11.07 1.80 4.05
CA ALA A 41 10.18 2.69 3.31
C ALA A 41 8.87 2.03 2.85
N ASP A 42 8.84 0.71 2.63
CA ASP A 42 7.68 -0.01 2.08
C ASP A 42 6.77 -0.65 3.15
N GLN A 43 7.08 -0.43 4.43
CA GLN A 43 6.36 -1.09 5.54
C GLN A 43 4.89 -0.66 5.65
N ASP A 44 4.57 0.60 5.35
CA ASP A 44 3.22 1.17 5.49
C ASP A 44 2.22 0.60 4.48
N VAL A 45 2.71 0.15 3.32
CA VAL A 45 1.93 -0.59 2.32
C VAL A 45 1.49 -1.95 2.88
N LEU A 46 2.31 -2.56 3.74
CA LEU A 46 2.07 -3.87 4.35
C LEU A 46 1.26 -3.77 5.65
N TYR A 47 1.48 -2.71 6.41
CA TYR A 47 0.95 -2.54 7.77
C TYR A 47 0.34 -1.15 7.96
N ASP A 48 -0.93 -1.12 8.34
CA ASP A 48 -1.60 0.14 8.73
C ASP A 48 -1.76 0.15 10.26
N PRO A 49 -1.00 0.98 10.98
CA PRO A 49 -1.07 1.04 12.45
C PRO A 49 -2.44 1.47 12.95
N THR A 50 -3.24 2.21 12.17
CA THR A 50 -4.57 2.67 12.61
C THR A 50 -5.63 1.57 12.55
N GLU A 51 -5.45 0.59 11.66
CA GLU A 51 -6.36 -0.54 11.46
C GLU A 51 -5.88 -1.83 12.17
N ASP A 52 -4.58 -1.95 12.46
CA ASP A 52 -3.97 -3.13 13.08
C ASP A 52 -3.67 -2.95 14.59
N CYS A 53 -4.07 -1.83 15.21
CA CYS A 53 -3.95 -1.57 16.66
C CYS A 53 -4.85 -2.44 17.58
N PHE A 54 -5.56 -3.43 17.06
CA PHE A 54 -6.48 -4.30 17.83
C PHE A 54 -6.00 -5.73 18.00
N VAL A 55 -4.69 -5.93 18.20
CA VAL A 55 -4.16 -7.23 18.66
C VAL A 55 -3.14 -7.03 19.78
N VAL A 56 -3.65 -6.63 20.95
CA VAL A 56 -2.99 -6.89 22.24
C VAL A 56 -3.86 -7.94 22.94
N PRO A 57 -3.33 -9.08 23.41
CA PRO A 57 -4.08 -10.01 24.24
C PRO A 57 -4.51 -9.36 25.57
#